data_AF-A0A6P2KYC2-F1
#
_entry.id   AF-A0A6P2KYC2-F1
#
_cell.length_a   1.000
_cell.length_b   1.000
_cell.length_c   1.000
_cell.angle_alpha   90.00
_cell.angle_beta   90.00
_cell.angle_gamma   90.00
#
_symmetry.space_group_name_H-M   'P 1'
#
loop_
_entity.id
_entity.type
_entity.pdbx_description
1 polymer ?
#
loop_
_entity_poly.entity_id
_entity_poly.type
_entity_poly.pdbx_seq_one_letter_code
_entity_poly.pdbx_strand_id
1 'polypeptide(L)'
;MASVYAVLYDKSGTFLMAKKQIKSYYTQADGGKVNALGWTIKSGPGEYALPGGKLEESNIEDGARREFLEETGFNLPLSPDNNPPKTVKFNVKGEVLPPSATSFAFSAVYFCASEEGVENTWSNISEIALPNSRDIAGAIMRRDIETYSEITLYARKHGIKEWPADNELKWVWRWSFSNKNDWAKIESMKNDDNVGWYYCILEYLCFHILNRKA
;
A
#
# COMPACT_ATOMS: atom_id res chain seq x y z
N MET A 1 9.53 -13.32 -9.62
CA MET A 1 9.34 -11.90 -9.99
C MET A 1 9.48 -11.08 -8.73
N ALA A 2 10.16 -9.93 -8.78
CA ALA A 2 10.36 -9.11 -7.60
C ALA A 2 9.06 -8.39 -7.20
N SER A 3 8.96 -7.97 -5.94
CA SER A 3 7.87 -7.09 -5.48
C SER A 3 8.32 -5.64 -5.33
N VAL A 4 7.38 -4.71 -5.38
CA VAL A 4 7.62 -3.27 -5.19
C VAL A 4 6.62 -2.68 -4.21
N TYR A 5 7.09 -1.81 -3.32
CA TYR A 5 6.27 -1.18 -2.29
C TYR A 5 6.41 0.34 -2.33
N ALA A 6 5.29 1.04 -2.18
CA ALA A 6 5.25 2.48 -2.03
C ALA A 6 5.24 2.87 -0.55
N VAL A 7 6.14 3.78 -0.17
CA VAL A 7 6.22 4.32 1.18
C VAL A 7 5.99 5.82 1.14
N LEU A 8 4.79 6.26 1.49
CA LEU A 8 4.46 7.68 1.65
C LEU A 8 4.80 8.11 3.08
N TYR A 9 5.67 9.11 3.21
CA TYR A 9 6.15 9.60 4.49
C TYR A 9 6.40 11.11 4.48
N ASP A 10 6.53 11.70 5.67
CA ASP A 10 7.03 13.07 5.86
C ASP A 10 8.35 13.09 6.65
N LYS A 11 9.02 14.25 6.66
CA LYS A 11 10.31 14.43 7.33
C LYS A 11 10.23 14.34 8.86
N SER A 12 9.04 14.46 9.45
CA SER A 12 8.86 14.26 10.89
C SER A 12 9.02 12.78 11.29
N GLY A 13 8.88 11.88 10.31
CA GLY A 13 8.88 10.43 10.51
C GLY A 13 7.50 9.83 10.69
N THR A 14 6.46 10.53 10.21
CA THR A 14 5.13 9.96 10.04
C THR A 14 5.01 9.35 8.65
N PHE A 15 4.32 8.22 8.54
CA PHE A 15 4.14 7.48 7.28
C PHE A 15 2.81 6.73 7.25
N LEU A 16 2.36 6.35 6.06
CA LEU A 16 1.15 5.54 5.92
C LEU A 16 1.44 4.05 6.08
N MET A 17 0.64 3.40 6.92
CA MET A 17 0.62 1.95 7.07
C MET A 17 -0.81 1.46 6.90
N ALA A 18 -1.00 0.45 6.06
CA ALA A 18 -2.30 -0.19 5.87
C ALA A 18 -2.41 -1.46 6.71
N LYS A 19 -3.64 -1.97 6.82
CA LYS A 19 -3.91 -3.34 7.26
C LYS A 19 -4.75 -4.03 6.20
N LYS A 20 -4.35 -5.24 5.80
CA LYS A 20 -5.10 -6.03 4.82
C LYS A 20 -6.40 -6.55 5.41
N GLN A 21 -7.38 -6.75 4.54
CA GLN A 21 -8.56 -7.55 4.85
C GLN A 21 -8.17 -9.02 4.99
N ILE A 22 -9.10 -9.82 5.52
CA ILE A 22 -8.96 -11.29 5.49
C ILE A 22 -9.48 -11.81 4.15
N LYS A 23 -10.55 -11.21 3.63
CA LYS A 23 -11.17 -11.54 2.36
C LYS A 23 -11.22 -10.33 1.44
N SER A 24 -11.05 -10.58 0.15
CA SER A 24 -11.33 -9.63 -0.92
C SER A 24 -12.57 -10.10 -1.68
N TYR A 25 -13.40 -9.14 -2.11
CA TYR A 25 -14.64 -9.40 -2.85
C TYR A 25 -14.56 -8.99 -4.31
N TYR A 26 -13.56 -8.19 -4.68
CA TYR A 26 -13.26 -7.81 -6.05
C TYR A 26 -11.76 -7.57 -6.25
N THR A 27 -11.29 -7.86 -7.47
CA THR A 27 -9.92 -7.56 -7.89
C THR A 27 -9.87 -7.27 -9.38
N GLN A 28 -9.03 -6.34 -9.82
CA GLN A 28 -8.75 -6.07 -11.23
C GLN A 28 -7.85 -7.14 -11.87
N ALA A 29 -7.13 -7.93 -11.06
CA ALA A 29 -6.22 -8.97 -11.55
C ALA A 29 -6.91 -9.97 -12.49
N ASP A 30 -6.15 -10.45 -13.48
CA ASP A 30 -6.60 -11.40 -14.51
C ASP A 30 -7.87 -10.95 -15.28
N GLY A 31 -8.03 -9.65 -15.52
CA GLY A 31 -9.16 -9.10 -16.29
C GLY A 31 -10.40 -8.78 -15.46
N GLY A 32 -10.30 -8.78 -14.13
CA GLY A 32 -11.37 -8.36 -13.23
C GLY A 32 -12.24 -9.51 -12.75
N LYS A 33 -12.39 -9.66 -11.43
CA LYS A 33 -13.19 -10.69 -10.78
C LYS A 33 -13.98 -10.11 -9.63
N VAL A 34 -15.17 -10.64 -9.39
CA VAL A 34 -15.96 -10.40 -8.17
C VAL A 34 -16.43 -11.74 -7.60
N ASN A 35 -16.65 -11.80 -6.29
CA ASN A 35 -17.20 -13.00 -5.64
C ASN A 35 -18.00 -12.59 -4.39
N ALA A 36 -19.30 -12.88 -4.38
CA ALA A 36 -20.19 -12.60 -3.26
C ALA A 36 -19.77 -13.26 -1.93
N LEU A 37 -19.05 -14.39 -1.98
CA LEU A 37 -18.52 -15.09 -0.81
C LEU A 37 -17.12 -14.61 -0.38
N GLY A 38 -16.49 -13.79 -1.24
CA GLY A 38 -15.10 -13.38 -1.17
C GLY A 38 -14.11 -14.54 -1.33
N TRP A 39 -12.84 -14.20 -1.50
CA TRP A 39 -11.72 -15.14 -1.40
C TRP A 39 -10.76 -14.67 -0.30
N THR A 40 -10.12 -15.63 0.38
CA THR A 40 -9.07 -15.32 1.34
C THR A 40 -7.88 -14.69 0.61
N ILE A 41 -7.38 -13.58 1.14
CA ILE A 41 -6.15 -12.94 0.63
C ILE A 41 -4.98 -13.89 0.89
N LYS A 42 -4.18 -14.16 -0.15
CA LYS A 42 -3.12 -15.18 -0.11
C LYS A 42 -1.88 -14.73 0.66
N SER A 43 -1.59 -13.43 0.68
CA SER A 43 -0.37 -12.86 1.23
C SER A 43 -0.70 -11.86 2.34
N GLY A 44 -0.44 -12.26 3.59
CA GLY A 44 -0.68 -11.44 4.78
C GLY A 44 -2.15 -11.09 5.07
N PRO A 45 -3.12 -12.03 5.01
CA PRO A 45 -4.52 -11.72 5.33
C PRO A 45 -4.65 -11.22 6.78
N GLY A 46 -5.20 -10.02 6.96
CA GLY A 46 -5.34 -9.42 8.29
C GLY A 46 -4.04 -8.86 8.88
N GLU A 47 -2.93 -8.88 8.16
CA GLU A 47 -1.65 -8.32 8.59
C GLU A 47 -1.49 -6.86 8.16
N TYR A 48 -0.49 -6.18 8.73
CA TYR A 48 -0.10 -4.86 8.28
C TYR A 48 0.60 -4.93 6.93
N ALA A 49 0.41 -3.90 6.11
CA ALA A 49 0.98 -3.84 4.79
C ALA A 49 1.34 -2.41 4.39
N LEU A 50 2.44 -2.30 3.65
CA LEU A 50 2.67 -1.16 2.77
C LEU A 50 2.03 -1.47 1.42
N PRO A 51 1.36 -0.49 0.76
CA PRO A 51 0.83 -0.68 -0.58
C PRO A 51 1.91 -1.17 -1.53
N GLY A 52 1.63 -2.25 -2.25
CA GLY A 52 2.64 -2.88 -3.08
C GLY A 52 2.33 -4.33 -3.45
N GLY A 53 2.83 -4.69 -4.61
CA GLY A 53 2.58 -5.98 -5.23
C GLY A 53 3.73 -6.38 -6.14
N LYS A 54 3.39 -7.10 -7.20
CA LYS A 54 4.39 -7.61 -8.13
C LYS A 54 4.92 -6.45 -8.98
N LEU A 55 6.22 -6.42 -9.22
CA LEU A 55 6.79 -5.50 -10.19
C LEU A 55 6.53 -6.03 -11.60
N GLU A 56 5.55 -5.44 -12.28
CA GLU A 56 5.19 -5.76 -13.67
C GLU A 56 5.82 -4.76 -14.65
N GLU A 57 6.09 -3.55 -14.19
CA GLU A 57 6.75 -2.49 -14.93
C GLU A 57 8.26 -2.68 -15.02
N SER A 58 8.84 -2.15 -16.11
CA SER A 58 10.29 -2.03 -16.24
C SER A 58 10.88 -1.01 -15.26
N ASN A 59 10.11 0.02 -14.88
CA ASN A 59 10.49 1.05 -13.92
C ASN A 59 9.86 0.77 -12.55
N ILE A 60 10.73 0.70 -11.53
CA ILE A 60 10.33 0.42 -10.14
C ILE A 60 9.44 1.54 -9.56
N GLU A 61 9.71 2.81 -9.90
CA GLU A 61 8.89 3.92 -9.42
C GLU A 61 7.46 3.84 -9.97
N ASP A 62 7.33 3.56 -11.27
CA ASP A 62 6.03 3.45 -11.94
C ASP A 62 5.21 2.31 -11.33
N GLY A 63 5.85 1.16 -11.08
CA GLY A 63 5.21 0.04 -10.36
C GLY A 63 4.78 0.40 -8.95
N ALA A 64 5.60 1.12 -8.17
CA ALA A 64 5.19 1.57 -6.84
C ALA A 64 3.99 2.53 -6.90
N ARG A 65 3.95 3.44 -7.88
CA ARG A 65 2.83 4.38 -8.07
C ARG A 65 1.56 3.66 -8.50
N ARG A 66 1.66 2.68 -9.41
CA ARG A 66 0.53 1.84 -9.83
C ARG A 66 -0.05 1.10 -8.62
N GLU A 67 0.77 0.35 -7.89
CA GLU A 67 0.32 -0.45 -6.75
C GLU A 67 -0.33 0.43 -5.67
N PHE A 68 0.26 1.61 -5.39
CA PHE A 68 -0.36 2.55 -4.46
C PHE A 68 -1.74 3.01 -4.95
N LEU A 69 -1.87 3.38 -6.23
CA LEU A 69 -3.16 3.80 -6.80
C LEU A 69 -4.19 2.67 -6.79
N GLU A 70 -3.79 1.46 -7.21
CA GLU A 70 -4.66 0.30 -7.29
C GLU A 70 -5.19 -0.12 -5.91
N GLU A 71 -4.34 -0.11 -4.87
CA GLU A 71 -4.74 -0.52 -3.52
C GLU A 71 -5.42 0.58 -2.71
N THR A 72 -5.17 1.86 -3.00
CA THR A 72 -5.67 2.97 -2.17
C THR A 72 -6.75 3.81 -2.85
N GLY A 73 -6.86 3.73 -4.18
CA GLY A 73 -7.76 4.58 -4.98
C GLY A 73 -7.28 6.02 -5.14
N PHE A 74 -6.06 6.37 -4.70
CA PHE A 74 -5.52 7.73 -4.81
C PHE A 74 -4.11 7.75 -5.36
N ASN A 75 -3.78 8.83 -6.06
CA ASN A 75 -2.41 9.11 -6.48
C ASN A 75 -1.56 9.57 -5.30
N LEU A 76 -0.27 9.23 -5.34
CA LEU A 76 0.72 9.75 -4.42
C LEU A 76 0.86 11.29 -4.58
N PRO A 77 0.96 12.04 -3.47
CA PRO A 77 1.17 13.48 -3.53
C PRO A 77 2.57 13.82 -4.09
N LEU A 78 2.71 15.06 -4.56
CA LEU A 78 4.00 15.59 -5.00
C LEU A 78 4.91 15.87 -3.81
N SER A 79 6.22 15.77 -4.03
CA SER A 79 7.20 16.16 -3.02
C SER A 79 7.20 17.68 -2.84
N PRO A 80 7.17 18.21 -1.60
CA PRO A 80 7.17 19.65 -1.35
C PRO A 80 8.39 20.37 -1.93
N ASP A 81 9.52 19.64 -2.03
CA ASP A 81 10.79 20.18 -2.54
C ASP A 81 11.04 19.79 -4.01
N ASN A 82 10.06 19.17 -4.69
CA ASN A 82 10.25 18.50 -5.99
C ASN A 82 11.39 17.47 -6.00
N ASN A 83 11.73 16.91 -4.83
CA ASN A 83 12.74 15.88 -4.74
C ASN A 83 12.22 14.59 -5.37
N PRO A 84 13.02 13.92 -6.22
CA PRO A 84 12.63 12.63 -6.76
C PRO A 84 12.51 11.61 -5.63
N PRO A 85 11.59 10.62 -5.75
CA PRO A 85 11.51 9.57 -4.77
C PRO A 85 12.79 8.73 -4.76
N LYS A 86 13.10 8.14 -3.60
CA LYS A 86 14.28 7.28 -3.45
C LYS A 86 13.87 5.83 -3.66
N THR A 87 14.58 5.12 -4.54
CA THR A 87 14.35 3.68 -4.77
C THR A 87 15.45 2.86 -4.10
N VAL A 88 15.08 1.81 -3.37
CA VAL A 88 16.00 0.90 -2.68
C VAL A 88 15.61 -0.54 -2.97
N LYS A 89 16.60 -1.37 -3.29
CA LYS A 89 16.43 -2.79 -3.61
C LYS A 89 16.93 -3.63 -2.45
N PHE A 90 16.26 -4.75 -2.21
CA PHE A 90 16.56 -5.67 -1.13
C PHE A 90 16.66 -7.11 -1.64
N ASN A 91 17.53 -7.90 -1.03
CA ASN A 91 17.55 -9.35 -1.26
C ASN A 91 16.50 -10.07 -0.40
N VAL A 92 16.43 -11.41 -0.50
CA VAL A 92 15.45 -12.23 0.25
C VAL A 92 15.62 -12.16 1.77
N LYS A 93 16.79 -11.73 2.27
CA LYS A 93 17.06 -11.55 3.69
C LYS A 93 16.75 -10.12 4.17
N GLY A 94 16.30 -9.26 3.28
CA GLY A 94 16.06 -7.85 3.58
C GLY A 94 17.31 -6.99 3.65
N GLU A 95 18.45 -7.46 3.12
CA GLU A 95 19.68 -6.69 3.04
C GLU A 95 19.63 -5.75 1.82
N VAL A 96 20.07 -4.50 2.01
CA VAL A 96 20.12 -3.49 0.95
C VAL A 96 21.12 -3.89 -0.12
N LEU A 97 20.68 -3.82 -1.37
CA LEU A 97 21.50 -4.10 -2.55
C LEU A 97 22.03 -2.82 -3.18
N PRO A 98 23.16 -2.90 -3.92
CA PRO A 98 23.64 -1.77 -4.72
C PRO A 98 22.59 -1.26 -5.72
N PRO A 99 22.55 0.05 -6.02
CA PRO A 99 21.58 0.61 -6.98
C PRO A 99 21.59 -0.07 -8.36
N SER A 100 22.77 -0.52 -8.80
CA SER A 100 23.01 -1.22 -10.07
C SER A 100 22.56 -2.69 -10.07
N ALA A 101 22.12 -3.25 -8.94
CA ALA A 101 21.67 -4.64 -8.87
C ALA A 101 20.48 -4.88 -9.81
N THR A 102 20.60 -5.90 -10.66
CA THR A 102 19.56 -6.31 -11.63
C THR A 102 18.67 -7.43 -11.08
N SER A 103 19.14 -8.16 -10.06
CA SER A 103 18.38 -9.19 -9.35
C SER A 103 18.15 -8.76 -7.91
N PHE A 104 16.90 -8.73 -7.49
CA PHE A 104 16.46 -8.37 -6.15
C PHE A 104 15.15 -9.12 -5.82
N ALA A 105 14.87 -9.31 -4.54
CA ALA A 105 13.65 -9.99 -4.10
C ALA A 105 12.48 -9.02 -4.03
N PHE A 106 12.74 -7.84 -3.48
CA PHE A 106 11.77 -6.77 -3.40
C PHE A 106 12.46 -5.40 -3.40
N SER A 107 11.67 -4.35 -3.59
CA SER A 107 12.13 -2.97 -3.60
C SER A 107 11.12 -2.06 -2.91
N ALA A 108 11.60 -0.94 -2.39
CA ALA A 108 10.77 0.12 -1.85
C ALA A 108 11.08 1.44 -2.54
N VAL A 109 10.03 2.22 -2.78
CA VAL A 109 10.12 3.57 -3.30
C VAL A 109 9.57 4.52 -2.24
N TYR A 110 10.43 5.42 -1.77
CA TYR A 110 10.13 6.34 -0.68
C TYR A 110 9.70 7.70 -1.25
N PHE A 111 8.41 7.99 -1.11
CA PHE A 111 7.77 9.23 -1.54
C PHE A 111 7.67 10.19 -0.35
N CYS A 112 8.51 11.22 -0.34
CA CYS A 112 8.50 12.25 0.69
C CYS A 112 7.46 13.31 0.35
N ALA A 113 6.52 13.55 1.26
CA ALA A 113 5.51 14.61 1.17
C ALA A 113 5.64 15.60 2.34
N SER A 114 4.83 16.67 2.30
CA SER A 114 4.59 17.49 3.50
C SER A 114 3.76 16.71 4.52
N GLU A 115 3.79 17.14 5.79
CA GLU A 115 2.92 16.57 6.84
C GLU A 115 1.44 16.66 6.44
N GLU A 116 1.03 17.81 5.89
CA GLU A 116 -0.32 17.99 5.32
C GLU A 116 -0.58 17.04 4.14
N GLY A 117 0.41 16.77 3.30
CA GLY A 117 0.28 15.82 2.19
C GLY A 117 0.01 14.40 2.68
N VAL A 118 0.76 13.93 3.69
CA VAL A 118 0.51 12.64 4.34
C VAL A 118 -0.87 12.62 4.99
N GLU A 119 -1.25 13.70 5.67
CA GLU A 119 -2.54 13.81 6.35
C GLU A 119 -3.72 13.75 5.38
N ASN A 120 -3.68 14.56 4.33
CA ASN A 120 -4.73 14.60 3.33
C ASN A 120 -4.85 13.27 2.58
N THR A 121 -3.73 12.61 2.24
CA THR A 121 -3.77 11.28 1.62
C THR A 121 -4.38 10.25 2.55
N TRP A 122 -4.02 10.24 3.84
CA TRP A 122 -4.64 9.35 4.82
C TRP A 122 -6.15 9.58 4.96
N SER A 123 -6.57 10.85 5.11
CA SER A 123 -7.98 11.23 5.26
C SER A 123 -8.77 10.79 4.03
N ASN A 124 -8.29 11.12 2.83
CA ASN A 124 -8.91 10.74 1.57
C ASN A 124 -9.09 9.22 1.45
N ILE A 125 -8.04 8.44 1.76
CA ILE A 125 -8.15 6.98 1.69
C ILE A 125 -9.15 6.45 2.72
N SER A 126 -9.03 6.90 3.97
CA SER A 126 -9.78 6.35 5.11
C SER A 126 -11.25 6.77 5.13
N GLU A 127 -11.55 7.98 4.65
CA GLU A 127 -12.87 8.61 4.72
C GLU A 127 -13.61 8.62 3.37
N ILE A 128 -12.92 8.33 2.26
CA ILE A 128 -13.53 8.32 0.92
C ILE A 128 -13.34 6.94 0.26
N ALA A 129 -12.10 6.59 -0.10
CA ALA A 129 -11.86 5.41 -0.94
C ALA A 129 -12.23 4.08 -0.26
N LEU A 130 -11.81 3.85 0.99
CA LEU A 130 -12.14 2.62 1.71
C LEU A 130 -13.62 2.51 2.10
N PRO A 131 -14.32 3.59 2.52
CA PRO A 131 -15.78 3.57 2.62
C PRO A 131 -16.47 3.19 1.31
N ASN A 132 -16.09 3.81 0.19
CA ASN A 132 -16.65 3.47 -1.12
C ASN A 132 -16.38 2.01 -1.51
N SER A 133 -15.17 1.51 -1.24
CA SER A 133 -14.79 0.11 -1.44
C SER A 133 -15.69 -0.85 -0.64
N ARG A 134 -16.01 -0.50 0.62
CA ARG A 134 -16.91 -1.28 1.47
C ARG A 134 -18.34 -1.28 0.93
N ASP A 135 -18.81 -0.17 0.39
CA ASP A 135 -20.15 -0.09 -0.22
C ASP A 135 -20.23 -0.96 -1.48
N ILE A 136 -19.21 -0.93 -2.33
CA ILE A 136 -19.09 -1.81 -3.51
C ILE A 136 -19.03 -3.28 -3.09
N ALA A 137 -18.19 -3.62 -2.12
CA ALA A 137 -18.11 -4.99 -1.59
C ALA A 137 -19.46 -5.45 -1.03
N GLY A 138 -20.19 -4.58 -0.32
CA GLY A 138 -21.53 -4.86 0.18
C GLY A 138 -22.54 -5.14 -0.94
N ALA A 139 -22.47 -4.39 -2.04
CA ALA A 139 -23.29 -4.64 -3.23
C ALA A 139 -22.98 -6.00 -3.89
N ILE A 140 -21.70 -6.35 -4.00
CA ILE A 140 -21.27 -7.68 -4.48
C ILE A 140 -21.79 -8.79 -3.56
N MET A 141 -21.68 -8.63 -2.23
CA MET A 141 -22.18 -9.61 -1.25
C MET A 141 -23.69 -9.84 -1.36
N ARG A 142 -24.46 -8.79 -1.70
CA ARG A 142 -25.90 -8.88 -1.95
C ARG A 142 -26.26 -9.36 -3.37
N ARG A 143 -25.26 -9.57 -4.24
CA ARG A 143 -25.42 -9.90 -5.67
C ARG A 143 -26.06 -8.80 -6.49
N ASP A 144 -25.91 -7.54 -6.06
CA ASP A 144 -26.28 -6.36 -6.86
C ASP A 144 -25.25 -6.11 -7.98
N ILE A 145 -24.05 -6.70 -7.85
CA ILE A 145 -22.93 -6.67 -8.79
C ILE A 145 -22.42 -8.11 -8.94
N GLU A 146 -22.43 -8.66 -10.15
CA GLU A 146 -22.02 -10.04 -10.45
C GLU A 146 -20.75 -10.13 -11.29
N THR A 147 -20.33 -9.01 -11.90
CA THR A 147 -19.10 -8.90 -12.68
C THR A 147 -18.28 -7.67 -12.30
N TYR A 148 -16.98 -7.68 -12.59
CA TYR A 148 -16.11 -6.55 -12.27
C TYR A 148 -16.46 -5.29 -13.06
N SER A 149 -16.87 -5.43 -14.33
CA SER A 149 -17.27 -4.30 -15.18
C SER A 149 -18.51 -3.56 -14.66
N GLU A 150 -19.38 -4.23 -13.91
CA GLU A 150 -20.56 -3.62 -13.29
C GLU A 150 -20.21 -2.69 -12.12
N ILE A 151 -19.01 -2.81 -11.53
CA ILE A 151 -18.56 -1.90 -10.45
C ILE A 151 -18.56 -0.46 -10.94
N THR A 152 -18.06 -0.18 -12.16
CA THR A 152 -18.05 1.17 -12.73
C THR A 152 -19.46 1.72 -12.95
N LEU A 153 -20.41 0.86 -13.36
CA LEU A 153 -21.81 1.25 -13.54
C LEU A 153 -22.47 1.56 -12.20
N TYR A 154 -22.24 0.71 -11.19
CA TYR A 154 -22.68 0.93 -9.83
C TYR A 154 -22.09 2.23 -9.26
N ALA A 155 -20.77 2.42 -9.38
CA ALA A 155 -20.10 3.60 -8.88
C ALA A 155 -20.67 4.89 -9.50
N ARG A 156 -20.87 4.92 -10.82
CA ARG A 156 -21.52 6.05 -11.51
C ARG A 156 -22.95 6.30 -11.00
N LYS A 157 -23.75 5.25 -10.84
CA LYS A 157 -25.15 5.35 -10.35
C LYS A 157 -25.21 5.90 -8.91
N HIS A 158 -24.22 5.56 -8.09
CA HIS A 158 -24.18 5.90 -6.67
C HIS A 158 -23.28 7.11 -6.36
N GLY A 159 -22.74 7.79 -7.38
CA GLY A 159 -21.89 8.97 -7.20
C GLY A 159 -20.51 8.67 -6.58
N ILE A 160 -20.07 7.42 -6.61
CA ILE A 160 -18.75 6.99 -6.13
C ILE A 160 -17.71 7.35 -7.20
N LYS A 161 -16.65 8.04 -6.78
CA LYS A 161 -15.58 8.51 -7.68
C LYS A 161 -14.24 7.83 -7.43
N GLU A 162 -13.88 7.64 -6.17
CA GLU A 162 -12.58 7.10 -5.77
C GLU A 162 -12.78 5.81 -4.98
N TRP A 163 -12.15 4.74 -5.41
CA TRP A 163 -12.08 3.46 -4.69
C TRP A 163 -10.85 2.68 -5.17
N PRO A 164 -10.29 1.79 -4.35
CA PRO A 164 -9.26 0.86 -4.77
C PRO A 164 -9.77 -0.04 -5.90
N ALA A 165 -8.94 -0.30 -6.90
CA ALA A 165 -9.19 -1.30 -7.92
C ALA A 165 -9.22 -2.73 -7.34
N ASP A 166 -8.44 -2.96 -6.28
CA ASP A 166 -8.44 -4.21 -5.54
C ASP A 166 -8.96 -4.03 -4.11
N ASN A 167 -9.89 -4.88 -3.70
CA ASN A 167 -10.44 -4.84 -2.35
C ASN A 167 -9.53 -5.50 -1.31
N GLU A 168 -8.26 -5.09 -1.24
CA GLU A 168 -7.26 -5.69 -0.35
C GLU A 168 -7.16 -5.01 1.01
N LEU A 169 -7.32 -3.69 1.08
CA LEU A 169 -7.07 -2.94 2.31
C LEU A 169 -8.32 -2.83 3.18
N LYS A 170 -8.15 -3.07 4.49
CA LYS A 170 -9.20 -2.92 5.52
C LYS A 170 -9.26 -1.49 6.04
N TRP A 171 -8.09 -0.93 6.33
CA TRP A 171 -7.92 0.44 6.83
C TRP A 171 -6.50 0.92 6.55
N VAL A 172 -6.33 2.24 6.57
CA VAL A 172 -5.02 2.91 6.54
C VAL A 172 -4.91 3.81 7.77
N TRP A 173 -3.71 3.91 8.33
CA TRP A 173 -3.42 4.78 9.46
C TRP A 173 -2.08 5.48 9.27
N ARG A 174 -1.91 6.61 9.98
CA ARG A 174 -0.64 7.34 10.07
C ARG A 174 0.15 6.83 11.25
N TRP A 175 1.24 6.14 10.96
CA TRP A 175 2.16 5.64 11.95
C TRP A 175 3.31 6.62 12.11
N SER A 176 3.94 6.64 13.29
CA SER A 176 5.10 7.49 13.53
C SER A 176 6.23 6.75 14.20
N PHE A 177 7.46 6.94 13.72
CA PHE A 177 8.65 6.44 14.40
C PHE A 177 8.86 7.08 15.80
N SER A 178 8.19 8.19 16.10
CA SER A 178 8.22 8.79 17.45
C SER A 178 7.20 8.14 18.40
N ASN A 179 6.22 7.40 17.88
CA ASN A 179 5.24 6.69 18.69
C ASN A 179 5.80 5.32 19.08
N LYS A 180 5.99 5.10 20.38
CA LYS A 180 6.55 3.85 20.91
C LYS A 180 5.73 2.62 20.57
N ASN A 181 4.40 2.74 20.49
CA ASN A 181 3.53 1.61 20.17
C ASN A 181 3.64 1.24 18.69
N ASP A 182 3.71 2.23 17.81
CA ASP A 182 3.90 2.01 16.38
C ASP A 182 5.27 1.38 16.13
N TRP A 183 6.33 1.92 16.74
CA TRP A 183 7.68 1.34 16.62
C TRP A 183 7.77 -0.08 17.15
N ALA A 184 7.25 -0.36 18.36
CA ALA A 184 7.22 -1.71 18.91
C ALA A 184 6.45 -2.68 17.99
N LYS A 185 5.41 -2.18 17.30
CA LYS A 185 4.68 -2.99 16.34
C LYS A 185 5.48 -3.26 15.06
N ILE A 186 6.23 -2.30 14.55
CA ILE A 186 7.18 -2.48 13.44
C ILE A 186 8.26 -3.50 13.83
N GLU A 187 8.86 -3.36 15.01
CA GLU A 187 9.87 -4.29 15.52
C GLU A 187 9.31 -5.72 15.64
N SER A 188 8.03 -5.88 16.01
CA SER A 188 7.40 -7.19 16.08
C SER A 188 7.25 -7.90 14.72
N MET A 189 7.35 -7.17 13.61
CA MET A 189 7.33 -7.75 12.26
C MET A 189 8.68 -8.36 11.88
N LYS A 190 9.75 -8.05 12.62
CA LYS A 190 11.09 -8.57 12.35
C LYS A 190 11.09 -10.10 12.39
N ASN A 191 11.64 -10.72 11.34
CA ASN A 191 11.68 -12.17 11.13
C ASN A 191 10.30 -12.84 10.95
N ASP A 192 9.22 -12.09 10.75
CA ASP A 192 7.93 -12.67 10.36
C ASP A 192 7.97 -13.06 8.87
N ASP A 193 7.58 -14.29 8.54
CA ASP A 193 7.62 -14.82 7.17
C ASP A 193 6.64 -14.11 6.21
N ASN A 194 5.60 -13.44 6.73
CA ASN A 194 4.57 -12.75 5.95
C ASN A 194 4.76 -11.24 5.88
N VAL A 195 5.44 -10.63 6.86
CA VAL A 195 5.58 -9.16 6.94
C VAL A 195 6.99 -8.67 7.27
N GLY A 196 7.97 -9.57 7.42
CA GLY A 196 9.33 -9.22 7.81
C GLY A 196 10.06 -8.31 6.84
N TRP A 197 9.72 -8.34 5.55
CA TRP A 197 10.27 -7.37 4.59
C TRP A 197 9.77 -5.94 4.85
N TYR A 198 8.56 -5.75 5.40
CA TYR A 198 8.07 -4.42 5.78
C TYR A 198 8.89 -3.82 6.92
N TYR A 199 9.37 -4.65 7.85
CA TYR A 199 10.34 -4.20 8.87
C TYR A 199 11.60 -3.65 8.20
N CYS A 200 12.21 -4.37 7.25
CA CYS A 200 13.44 -3.91 6.58
C CYS A 200 13.25 -2.58 5.83
N ILE A 201 12.08 -2.39 5.20
CA ILE A 201 11.74 -1.15 4.49
C ILE A 201 11.60 0.02 5.48
N LEU A 202 10.87 -0.17 6.57
CA LEU A 202 10.61 0.88 7.56
C LEU A 202 11.84 1.19 8.41
N GLU A 203 12.66 0.19 8.73
CA GLU A 203 13.95 0.36 9.38
C GLU A 203 14.90 1.21 8.50
N TYR A 204 14.95 0.91 7.20
CA TYR A 204 15.74 1.71 6.26
C TYR A 204 15.26 3.16 6.18
N LEU A 205 13.95 3.38 6.15
CA LEU A 205 13.38 4.73 6.22
C LEU A 205 13.84 5.46 7.50
N CYS A 206 13.71 4.81 8.66
CA CYS A 206 14.03 5.40 9.96
C CYS A 206 15.51 5.79 10.09
N PHE A 207 16.43 4.86 9.81
CA PHE A 207 17.84 5.05 10.13
C PHE A 207 18.69 5.56 8.96
N HIS A 208 18.29 5.34 7.71
CA HIS A 208 19.11 5.68 6.53
C HIS A 208 18.54 6.81 5.67
N ILE A 209 17.25 7.14 5.79
CA ILE A 209 16.64 8.27 5.09
C ILE A 209 16.40 9.42 6.06
N LEU A 210 15.75 9.14 7.19
CA LEU A 210 15.45 10.14 8.22
C LEU A 210 16.63 10.37 9.17
N ASN A 211 17.68 9.53 9.13
CA ASN A 211 18.86 9.60 9.98
C ASN A 211 18.53 9.70 11.47
N ARG A 212 17.46 9.00 11.91
CA ARG A 212 17.11 8.93 13.33
C ARG A 212 18.17 8.11 14.06
N LYS A 213 18.41 8.45 15.33
CA LYS A 213 19.28 7.66 16.19
C LYS A 213 18.49 6.45 16.70
N ALA A 214 19.11 5.28 16.67
CA ALA A 214 18.58 4.06 17.28
C ALA A 214 18.46 4.20 18.81
#